data_AF-G0N4F5-F1
#
_entry.id   AF-G0N4F5-F1
#
_cell.length_a   1.000
_cell.length_b   1.000
_cell.length_c   1.000
_cell.angle_alpha   90.00
_cell.angle_beta   90.00
_cell.angle_gamma   90.00
#
_symmetry.space_group_name_H-M   'P 1'
#
loop_
_entity.id
_entity.type
_entity.pdbx_description
1 polymer ?
#
loop_
_entity_poly.entity_id
_entity_poly.type
_entity_poly.pdbx_seq_one_letter_code
_entity_poly.pdbx_strand_id
1 'polypeptide(L)'
;MWISFKLIRTEDLYRDTNQQICRQLYLPRMTLVGFEEEIRRVSGSTKPMVIVSGLFYWHEMDLGTLDDNSSFLIHESEDSLPVSYVEEEENGFDKAIQAIRHELNLN
;
A
#
# COMPACT_ATOMS: atom_id res chain seq x y z
N MET A 1 -0.89 7.05 17.52
CA MET A 1 -0.86 5.73 16.90
C MET A 1 -1.02 5.93 15.40
N TRP A 2 -0.03 5.52 14.61
CA TRP A 2 0.13 5.93 13.21
C TRP A 2 0.15 4.72 12.27
N ILE A 3 -0.37 4.90 11.07
CA ILE A 3 -0.22 3.97 9.95
C ILE A 3 0.87 4.52 9.06
N SER A 4 1.81 3.68 8.62
CA SER A 4 2.79 4.09 7.62
C SER A 4 2.42 3.57 6.23
N PHE A 5 2.82 4.30 5.20
CA PHE A 5 2.74 3.80 3.84
C PHE A 5 3.91 4.29 2.99
N LYS A 6 4.15 3.58 1.90
CA LYS A 6 5.24 3.78 0.95
C LYS A 6 4.65 3.90 -0.44
N LEU A 7 5.04 4.95 -1.16
CA LEU A 7 4.71 5.09 -2.58
C LEU A 7 5.83 4.52 -3.42
N ILE A 8 5.51 3.66 -4.38
CA ILE A 8 6.45 3.09 -5.33
C ILE A 8 6.01 3.33 -6.77
N ARG A 9 6.93 3.86 -7.57
CA ARG A 9 6.72 4.08 -9.01
C ARG A 9 6.99 2.80 -9.80
N THR A 10 6.45 2.72 -11.02
CA THR A 10 6.65 1.57 -11.91
C THR A 10 8.13 1.28 -12.14
N GLU A 11 8.93 2.34 -12.34
CA GLU A 11 10.38 2.23 -12.56
C GLU A 11 11.16 1.66 -11.37
N ASP A 12 10.64 1.86 -10.16
CA ASP A 12 11.25 1.39 -8.91
C ASP A 12 10.71 0.03 -8.48
N LEU A 13 9.54 -0.38 -9.00
CA LEU A 13 8.93 -1.68 -8.69
C LEU A 13 9.83 -2.86 -9.07
N TYR A 14 10.70 -2.67 -10.06
CA TYR A 14 11.56 -3.71 -10.66
C TYR A 14 13.04 -3.61 -10.29
N ARG A 15 13.44 -2.62 -9.48
CA ARG A 15 14.84 -2.51 -9.04
C ARG A 15 15.12 -3.56 -7.95
N ASP A 16 16.37 -3.63 -7.51
CA ASP A 16 16.76 -4.44 -6.34
C ASP A 16 16.84 -3.58 -5.06
N THR A 17 16.82 -2.25 -5.18
CA THR A 17 17.01 -1.28 -4.08
C THR A 17 15.72 -0.57 -3.64
N ASN A 18 14.58 -1.15 -4.00
CA ASN A 18 13.23 -0.55 -3.99
C ASN A 18 12.85 -0.03 -2.61
N GLN A 19 13.18 -0.81 -1.58
CA GLN A 19 12.88 -0.49 -0.19
C GLN A 19 13.55 0.82 0.26
N GLN A 20 14.72 1.17 -0.31
CA GLN A 20 15.50 2.35 0.04
C GLN A 20 15.03 3.61 -0.72
N ILE A 21 14.34 3.44 -1.85
CA ILE A 21 13.89 4.52 -2.73
C ILE A 21 12.47 4.98 -2.36
N CYS A 22 11.68 4.10 -1.74
CA CYS A 22 10.31 4.40 -1.36
C CYS A 22 10.21 5.53 -0.33
N ARG A 23 9.41 6.55 -0.64
CA ARG A 23 9.06 7.59 0.32
C ARG A 23 8.08 7.04 1.34
N GLN A 24 8.48 7.00 2.61
CA GLN A 24 7.59 6.63 3.72
C GLN A 24 6.83 7.85 4.24
N LEU A 25 5.53 7.67 4.46
CA LEU A 25 4.59 8.66 4.97
C LEU A 25 3.81 8.06 6.13
N TYR A 26 3.26 8.92 6.98
CA TYR A 26 2.55 8.53 8.20
C TYR A 26 1.20 9.23 8.27
N LEU A 27 0.17 8.47 8.61
CA LEU A 27 -1.20 8.95 8.80
C LEU A 27 -1.72 8.57 10.18
N PRO A 28 -2.59 9.38 10.79
CA PRO A 28 -3.32 8.93 11.96
C PRO A 28 -4.19 7.72 11.58
N ARG A 29 -4.44 6.82 12.53
CA ARG A 29 -5.44 5.76 12.35
C ARG A 29 -6.78 6.37 11.93
N MET A 30 -7.40 5.78 10.91
CA MET A 30 -8.66 6.24 10.32
C MET A 30 -9.43 5.04 9.74
N THR A 31 -10.64 5.30 9.26
CA THR A 31 -11.45 4.29 8.57
C THR A 31 -10.84 3.96 7.19
N LEU A 32 -11.28 2.86 6.58
CA LEU A 32 -10.90 2.51 5.21
C LEU A 32 -11.23 3.62 4.21
N VAL A 33 -12.42 4.21 4.31
CA VAL A 33 -12.84 5.33 3.47
C VAL A 33 -11.90 6.52 3.62
N GLY A 34 -11.54 6.89 4.86
CA GLY A 34 -10.59 7.96 5.11
C GLY A 34 -9.20 7.65 4.56
N PHE A 35 -8.75 6.40 4.70
CA PHE A 35 -7.45 5.95 4.18
C PHE A 35 -7.40 6.04 2.65
N GLU A 36 -8.47 5.61 1.96
CA GLU A 36 -8.61 5.76 0.52
C GLU A 36 -8.56 7.22 0.07
N GLU A 37 -9.34 8.08 0.72
CA GLU A 37 -9.37 9.52 0.42
C GLU A 37 -7.98 10.16 0.59
N GLU A 38 -7.29 9.80 1.66
CA GLU A 38 -5.98 10.33 1.98
C GLU A 38 -4.89 9.83 1.03
N ILE A 39 -4.94 8.54 0.65
CA ILE A 39 -4.04 8.00 -0.39
C ILE A 39 -4.26 8.75 -1.70
N ARG A 40 -5.51 8.93 -2.14
CA ARG A 40 -5.82 9.68 -3.37
C ARG A 40 -5.32 11.11 -3.29
N ARG A 41 -5.49 11.77 -2.13
CA ARG A 41 -5.00 13.14 -1.90
C ARG A 41 -3.48 13.23 -1.97
N VAL A 42 -2.77 12.28 -1.37
CA VAL A 42 -1.30 12.28 -1.32
C VAL A 42 -0.68 11.86 -2.64
N SER A 43 -1.24 10.85 -3.31
CA SER A 43 -0.77 10.43 -4.63
C SER A 43 -1.16 11.44 -5.72
N GLY A 44 -2.18 12.26 -5.48
CA GLY A 44 -2.75 13.17 -6.48
C GLY A 44 -3.62 12.45 -7.52
N SER A 45 -3.95 11.18 -7.26
CA SER A 45 -4.65 10.31 -8.19
C SER A 45 -6.13 10.21 -7.88
N THR A 46 -6.97 10.18 -8.92
CA THR A 46 -8.43 9.94 -8.79
C THR A 46 -8.81 8.48 -8.99
N LYS A 47 -7.81 7.60 -9.15
CA LYS A 47 -8.01 6.20 -9.50
C LYS A 47 -8.60 5.39 -8.32
N PRO A 48 -9.37 4.33 -8.61
CA PRO A 48 -9.85 3.41 -7.59
C PRO A 48 -8.68 2.71 -6.91
N MET A 49 -8.82 2.47 -5.61
CA MET A 49 -7.82 1.74 -4.82
C MET A 49 -8.15 0.25 -4.88
N VAL A 50 -7.16 -0.60 -5.08
CA VAL A 50 -7.32 -2.06 -5.14
C VAL A 50 -6.38 -2.69 -4.13
N ILE A 51 -6.92 -3.37 -3.12
CA ILE A 51 -6.11 -4.05 -2.11
C ILE A 51 -5.73 -5.43 -2.64
N VAL A 52 -4.44 -5.68 -2.86
CA VAL A 52 -3.94 -6.86 -3.60
C VAL A 52 -3.30 -7.93 -2.71
N SER A 53 -2.86 -7.59 -1.49
CA SER A 53 -2.33 -8.57 -0.54
C SER A 53 -2.40 -8.10 0.90
N GLY A 54 -2.59 -9.08 1.78
CA GLY A 54 -2.47 -8.98 3.23
C GLY A 54 -3.76 -8.72 4.00
N LEU A 55 -4.91 -8.48 3.36
CA LEU A 55 -6.11 -8.02 4.08
C LEU A 55 -7.45 -8.49 3.48
N PHE A 56 -7.56 -9.76 3.04
CA PHE A 56 -8.78 -10.28 2.38
C PHE A 56 -10.07 -10.27 3.24
N TYR A 57 -10.08 -9.74 4.47
CA TYR A 57 -11.23 -9.80 5.38
C TYR A 57 -11.46 -8.56 6.25
N TRP A 58 -11.02 -7.36 5.83
CA TRP A 58 -11.19 -6.19 6.68
C TRP A 58 -12.50 -5.46 6.39
N HIS A 59 -13.45 -5.60 7.31
CA HIS A 59 -14.56 -4.67 7.45
C HIS A 59 -14.02 -3.32 7.95
N GLU A 60 -14.80 -2.24 7.83
CA GLU A 60 -14.42 -0.86 8.22
C GLU A 60 -13.79 -0.71 9.63
N MET A 61 -13.97 -1.70 10.52
CA MET A 61 -13.45 -1.72 11.89
C MET A 61 -11.93 -1.94 12.03
N ASP A 62 -11.24 -2.47 11.03
CA ASP A 62 -9.93 -3.09 11.29
C ASP A 62 -8.70 -2.16 11.10
N LEU A 63 -8.75 -1.12 10.26
CA LEU A 63 -7.66 -0.10 10.16
C LEU A 63 -7.41 0.64 11.49
N GLY A 64 -8.47 0.78 12.30
CA GLY A 64 -8.38 1.33 13.64
C GLY A 64 -7.63 0.42 14.64
N THR A 65 -7.32 -0.83 14.28
CA THR A 65 -6.66 -1.82 15.14
C THR A 65 -5.21 -2.12 14.75
N LEU A 66 -4.74 -1.67 13.58
CA LEU A 66 -3.37 -1.82 13.08
C LEU A 66 -2.31 -1.24 14.02
N ASP A 67 -1.35 -2.06 14.46
CA ASP A 67 -0.21 -1.61 15.26
C ASP A 67 0.59 -0.46 14.60
N ASP A 68 1.41 0.22 15.40
CA ASP A 68 2.21 1.37 14.96
C ASP A 68 3.24 1.05 13.87
N ASN A 69 3.48 -0.23 13.61
CA ASN A 69 4.45 -0.71 12.64
C ASN A 69 3.80 -1.13 11.31
N SER A 70 2.47 -1.15 11.25
CA SER A 70 1.75 -1.47 10.04
C SER A 70 2.16 -0.54 8.90
N SER A 71 2.61 -1.16 7.80
CA SER A 71 3.09 -0.45 6.63
C SER A 71 2.37 -0.92 5.38
N PHE A 72 2.02 0.02 4.50
CA PHE A 72 1.42 -0.28 3.20
C PHE A 72 2.36 0.11 2.07
N LEU A 73 2.35 -0.66 1.00
CA LEU A 73 3.01 -0.32 -0.26
C LEU A 73 1.94 0.02 -1.28
N ILE A 74 2.07 1.18 -1.90
CA ILE A 74 1.09 1.74 -2.82
C ILE A 74 1.78 2.01 -4.15
N HIS A 75 1.20 1.47 -5.21
CA HIS A 75 1.63 1.70 -6.57
C HIS A 75 0.54 2.47 -7.33
N GLU A 76 0.93 3.32 -8.28
CA GLU A 76 -0.01 3.93 -9.22
C GLU A 76 0.15 3.27 -10.59
N SER A 77 -0.87 2.50 -10.98
CA SER A 77 -0.98 1.87 -12.30
C SER A 77 -1.72 2.78 -13.28
N GLU A 78 -2.02 2.31 -14.50
CA GLU A 78 -2.81 3.07 -15.47
C GLU A 78 -4.25 3.32 -14.99
N ASP A 79 -4.90 2.31 -14.43
CA ASP A 79 -6.33 2.34 -14.11
C ASP A 79 -6.65 2.30 -12.60
N SER A 80 -5.67 1.99 -11.76
CA SER A 80 -5.89 1.76 -10.32
C SER A 80 -4.73 2.19 -9.45
N LEU A 81 -4.94 2.17 -8.13
CA LEU A 81 -3.91 2.25 -7.11
C LEU A 81 -3.81 0.90 -6.38
N PRO A 82 -2.99 -0.04 -6.87
CA PRO A 82 -2.72 -1.27 -6.12
C PRO A 82 -2.07 -0.97 -4.77
N VAL A 83 -2.65 -1.53 -3.70
CA VAL A 83 -2.17 -1.38 -2.32
C VAL A 83 -1.95 -2.75 -1.72
N SER A 84 -0.76 -2.96 -1.17
CA SER A 84 -0.42 -4.17 -0.43
C SER A 84 -0.02 -3.83 0.99
N TYR A 85 -0.50 -4.59 1.95
CA TYR A 85 0.09 -4.58 3.29
C TYR A 85 1.52 -5.15 3.22
N VAL A 86 2.41 -4.58 4.03
CA VAL A 86 3.79 -5.02 4.20
C VAL A 86 3.86 -5.72 5.56
N GLU A 87 3.87 -7.04 5.53
CA GLU A 87 4.00 -7.87 6.73
C GLU A 87 5.31 -7.57 7.47
N GLU A 88 5.29 -7.67 8.81
CA GLU A 88 6.48 -7.48 9.64
C GLU A 88 7.49 -8.65 9.54
N GLU A 89 7.06 -9.78 8.97
CA GLU A 89 7.89 -10.97 8.79
C GLU A 89 9.05 -10.75 7.79
N GLU A 90 10.03 -11.65 7.85
CA GLU A 90 11.13 -11.69 6.89
C GLU A 90 10.57 -11.77 5.45
N ASN A 91 10.91 -10.77 4.62
CA ASN A 91 10.47 -10.57 3.24
C ASN A 91 9.07 -9.96 3.01
N GLY A 92 8.41 -9.38 4.03
CA GLY A 92 7.08 -8.75 3.84
C GLY A 92 7.03 -7.67 2.75
N PHE A 93 8.12 -6.92 2.55
CA PHE A 93 8.23 -5.93 1.48
C PHE A 93 8.26 -6.59 0.09
N ASP A 94 9.02 -7.68 -0.07
CA ASP A 94 9.09 -8.41 -1.34
C ASP A 94 7.78 -9.11 -1.66
N LYS A 95 7.09 -9.66 -0.66
CA LYS A 95 5.72 -10.20 -0.82
C LYS A 95 4.76 -9.11 -1.30
N ALA A 96 4.85 -7.90 -0.75
CA ALA A 96 4.03 -6.77 -1.17
C ALA A 96 4.32 -6.33 -2.61
N ILE A 97 5.59 -6.31 -3.01
CA ILE A 97 6.00 -6.07 -4.41
C ILE A 97 5.43 -7.15 -5.33
N GLN A 98 5.55 -8.42 -4.96
CA GLN A 98 5.06 -9.54 -5.76
C GLN A 98 3.54 -9.48 -5.94
N ALA A 99 2.78 -9.12 -4.90
CA ALA A 99 1.34 -8.96 -5.00
C ALA A 99 0.95 -7.85 -5.97
N ILE A 100 1.60 -6.68 -5.89
CA ILE A 100 1.37 -5.57 -6.82
C ILE A 100 1.73 -6.00 -8.25
N ARG A 101 2.88 -6.66 -8.46
CA ARG A 101 3.28 -7.16 -9.78
C ARG A 101 2.28 -8.19 -10.32
N HIS A 102 1.73 -9.04 -9.47
CA HIS A 102 0.72 -10.02 -9.89
C HIS A 102 -0.54 -9.32 -10.39
N GLU A 103 -1.07 -8.35 -9.63
CA GLU A 103 -2.22 -7.54 -10.03
C GLU A 103 -1.99 -6.81 -11.36
N LEU A 104 -0.79 -6.25 -11.56
CA LEU A 104 -0.42 -5.56 -12.80
C LEU A 104 -0.30 -6.49 -14.02
N ASN A 105 -0.12 -7.80 -13.81
CA ASN A 105 -0.06 -8.78 -14.91
C ASN A 105 -1.43 -9.37 -15.24
N LEU A 106 -2.42 -9.20 -14.36
CA LEU A 106 -3.79 -9.68 -14.55
C LEU A 106 -4.68 -8.68 -15.30
N ASN A 107 -4.34 -7.39 -15.21
CA ASN A 107 -4.98 -6.29 -15.94
C ASN A 107 -4.14 -5.87 -17.15
#